data_AF-A0A2T0RPZ1-F1
#
_entry.id   AF-A0A2T0RPZ1-F1
#
_cell.length_a   1.000
_cell.length_b   1.000
_cell.length_c   1.000
_cell.angle_alpha   90.00
_cell.angle_beta   90.00
_cell.angle_gamma   90.00
#
_symmetry.space_group_name_H-M   'P 1'
#
loop_
_entity.id
_entity.type
_entity.pdbx_description
1 polymer ?
#
loop_
_entity_poly.entity_id
_entity_poly.type
_entity_poly.pdbx_seq_one_letter_code
_entity_poly.pdbx_strand_id
1 'polypeptide(L)'
;MRTLLLTCLFSTVLTTLYAQEVINLWPDGQIPNAIAGIPNEEKADAGSDGIARISNVSIPTLAVYKPAGKATGSAVMVCPGGGYSILASGHEGEDIARWLNGMGVTAFVLKYRLPNEKSMTNQQEVPLMDAMQGMTLIRQKAGQYGVDPNRIGVMGFSAGGHLASTLATHYNKGPKANEQAKPNFAILIYPVITFGANTHSGSKNNLLGKLNTSPEMVSYYSNELQVTDKTPATFLVHSEDDKAVPVQNSIDFYLACLKNNVPVEMHLYPKGGHGFGLRTAKYGSLNTWPDACKAWLASLGML
;
A
#
# COMPACT_ATOMS: atom_id res chain seq x y z
N MET A 1 29.37 -31.04 51.11
CA MET A 1 28.21 -30.75 50.24
C MET A 1 28.17 -29.26 49.94
N ARG A 2 28.57 -28.84 48.73
CA ARG A 2 28.30 -27.49 48.22
C ARG A 2 27.85 -27.65 46.77
N THR A 3 26.54 -27.57 46.57
CA THR A 3 25.88 -27.64 45.26
C THR A 3 26.02 -26.28 44.59
N LEU A 4 26.76 -26.20 43.48
CA LEU A 4 26.79 -25.01 42.62
C LEU A 4 25.55 -25.06 41.71
N LEU A 5 24.61 -24.14 41.89
CA LEU A 5 23.55 -23.89 40.91
C LEU A 5 24.15 -23.05 39.77
N LEU A 6 24.21 -23.60 38.56
CA LEU A 6 24.39 -22.83 37.33
C LEU A 6 23.02 -22.27 36.92
N THR A 7 22.83 -20.96 37.11
CA THR A 7 21.73 -20.21 36.50
C THR A 7 22.13 -19.83 35.07
N CYS A 8 21.61 -20.56 34.08
CA CYS A 8 21.69 -20.14 32.68
C CYS A 8 20.73 -18.96 32.45
N LEU A 9 21.29 -17.75 32.29
CA LEU A 9 20.56 -16.59 31.78
C LEU A 9 20.31 -16.80 30.28
N PHE A 10 19.05 -17.05 29.90
CA PHE A 10 18.62 -16.93 28.51
C PHE A 10 18.46 -15.45 28.16
N SER A 11 19.44 -14.87 27.48
CA SER A 11 19.30 -13.55 26.86
C SER A 11 18.49 -13.69 25.58
N THR A 12 17.23 -13.26 25.61
CA THR A 12 16.42 -13.09 24.40
C THR A 12 16.96 -11.88 23.62
N VAL A 13 17.70 -12.16 22.55
CA VAL A 13 18.09 -11.13 21.57
C VAL A 13 16.84 -10.75 20.78
N LEU A 14 16.26 -9.60 21.09
CA LEU A 14 15.26 -8.96 20.23
C LEU A 14 15.96 -8.48 18.97
N THR A 15 15.92 -9.27 17.89
CA THR A 15 16.35 -8.81 16.57
C THR A 15 15.28 -7.87 16.02
N THR A 16 15.53 -6.57 16.09
CA THR A 16 14.78 -5.57 15.33
C THR A 16 15.05 -5.79 13.84
N LEU A 17 14.05 -6.27 13.09
CA LEU A 17 14.12 -6.42 11.64
C LEU A 17 13.98 -5.04 10.98
N TYR A 18 15.10 -4.48 10.55
CA TYR A 18 15.16 -3.38 9.58
C TYR A 18 14.93 -3.91 8.16
N ALA A 19 14.53 -3.04 7.22
CA ALA A 19 14.52 -3.39 5.79
C ALA A 19 15.88 -3.97 5.41
N GLN A 20 15.90 -5.11 4.72
CA GLN A 20 17.18 -5.77 4.38
C GLN A 20 17.85 -5.14 3.17
N GLU A 21 17.08 -4.49 2.30
CA GLU A 21 17.56 -3.82 1.09
C GLU A 21 16.65 -2.62 0.78
N VAL A 22 17.20 -1.55 0.21
CA VAL A 22 16.42 -0.43 -0.32
C VAL A 22 16.79 -0.24 -1.79
N ILE A 23 15.79 -0.32 -2.67
CA ILE A 23 15.93 -0.19 -4.12
C ILE A 23 15.47 1.21 -4.54
N ASN A 24 16.30 1.93 -5.27
CA ASN A 24 15.87 3.16 -5.95
C ASN A 24 14.96 2.79 -7.14
N LEU A 25 13.76 3.38 -7.22
CA LEU A 25 12.84 3.07 -8.33
C LEU A 25 13.38 3.53 -9.69
N TRP A 26 14.11 4.64 -9.68
CA TRP A 26 14.72 5.28 -10.85
C TRP A 26 16.25 5.28 -10.67
N PRO A 27 16.93 4.14 -10.88
CA PRO A 27 18.34 3.95 -10.52
C PRO A 27 19.32 4.77 -11.38
N ASP A 28 18.89 5.24 -12.55
CA ASP A 28 19.63 6.15 -13.43
C ASP A 28 19.51 7.62 -13.03
N GLY A 29 18.74 7.92 -11.97
CA GLY A 29 18.45 9.28 -11.50
C GLY A 29 17.45 10.05 -12.37
N GLN A 30 16.92 9.45 -13.45
CA GLN A 30 15.96 10.07 -14.35
C GLN A 30 14.55 9.93 -13.80
N ILE A 31 14.27 10.65 -12.72
CA ILE A 31 12.97 10.63 -12.02
C ILE A 31 11.92 11.32 -12.91
N PRO A 32 10.90 10.62 -13.44
CA PRO A 32 9.92 11.21 -14.36
C PRO A 32 9.13 12.35 -13.71
N ASN A 33 8.84 13.41 -14.46
CA ASN A 33 8.13 14.61 -14.01
C ASN A 33 8.83 15.42 -12.90
N ALA A 34 10.06 15.09 -12.48
CA ALA A 34 10.80 15.92 -11.52
C ALA A 34 11.27 17.24 -12.17
N ILE A 35 11.13 18.36 -11.45
CA ILE A 35 11.68 19.66 -11.84
C ILE A 35 13.14 19.75 -11.39
N ALA A 36 14.05 19.98 -12.34
CA ALA A 36 15.47 20.07 -12.07
C ALA A 36 15.82 21.26 -11.14
N GLY A 37 16.82 21.07 -10.28
CA GLY A 37 17.32 22.13 -9.39
C GLY A 37 16.49 22.38 -8.12
N ILE A 38 15.41 21.62 -7.90
CA ILE A 38 14.64 21.69 -6.65
C ILE A 38 15.33 20.83 -5.58
N PRO A 39 15.68 21.37 -4.39
CA PRO A 39 16.25 20.59 -3.30
C PRO A 39 15.32 19.49 -2.81
N ASN A 40 15.89 18.38 -2.33
CA ASN A 40 15.11 17.38 -1.63
C ASN A 40 14.75 17.87 -0.22
N GLU A 41 13.45 18.01 0.06
CA GLU A 41 12.92 18.46 1.36
C GLU A 41 12.28 17.31 2.16
N GLU A 42 12.59 16.05 1.81
CA GLU A 42 12.08 14.87 2.50
C GLU A 42 12.38 14.93 4.01
N LYS A 43 11.36 14.64 4.81
CA LYS A 43 11.47 14.63 6.27
C LYS A 43 10.81 13.39 6.84
N ALA A 44 11.54 12.66 7.68
CA ALA A 44 11.06 11.50 8.41
C ALA A 44 11.03 11.81 9.91
N ASP A 45 9.85 11.77 10.52
CA ASP A 45 9.65 12.03 11.95
C ASP A 45 8.70 11.00 12.57
N ALA A 46 8.88 10.70 13.86
CA ALA A 46 7.81 10.09 14.65
C ALA A 46 6.82 11.19 15.07
N GLY A 47 5.54 11.03 14.74
CA GLY A 47 4.49 11.93 15.21
C GLY A 47 4.36 11.91 16.74
N SER A 48 3.54 12.79 17.30
CA SER A 48 3.25 12.81 18.74
C SER A 48 2.62 11.50 19.26
N ASP A 49 2.08 10.69 18.35
CA ASP A 49 1.54 9.35 18.58
C ASP A 49 2.58 8.23 18.43
N GLY A 50 3.86 8.58 18.22
CA GLY A 50 4.97 7.63 18.04
C GLY A 50 5.00 6.94 16.66
N ILE A 51 4.10 7.29 15.75
CA ILE A 51 4.05 6.68 14.42
C ILE A 51 5.04 7.40 13.49
N ALA A 52 5.97 6.64 12.92
CA ALA A 52 6.88 7.11 11.88
C ALA A 52 6.10 7.55 10.63
N ARG A 53 6.38 8.77 10.16
CA ARG A 53 5.81 9.37 8.95
C ARG A 53 6.91 9.99 8.11
N ILE A 54 6.74 9.94 6.80
CA ILE A 54 7.64 10.58 5.84
C ILE A 54 6.85 11.62 5.04
N SER A 55 7.33 12.85 4.95
CA SER A 55 6.73 13.94 4.19
C SER A 55 7.67 14.40 3.07
N ASN A 56 7.14 15.13 2.08
CA ASN A 56 7.90 15.71 0.96
C ASN A 56 8.75 14.71 0.17
N VAL A 57 8.29 13.47 0.03
CA VAL A 57 9.01 12.44 -0.72
C VAL A 57 9.12 12.86 -2.19
N SER A 58 10.35 13.14 -2.63
CA SER A 58 10.70 13.46 -4.02
C SER A 58 11.56 12.38 -4.68
N ILE A 59 12.14 11.46 -3.89
CA ILE A 59 12.97 10.35 -4.34
C ILE A 59 12.33 9.03 -3.89
N PRO A 60 11.71 8.27 -4.80
CA PRO A 60 10.98 7.09 -4.42
C PRO A 60 11.88 5.85 -4.30
N THR A 61 11.56 4.99 -3.33
CA THR A 61 12.31 3.74 -3.07
C THR A 61 11.37 2.57 -2.75
N LEU A 62 11.83 1.34 -2.96
CA LEU A 62 11.23 0.12 -2.43
C LEU A 62 12.10 -0.43 -1.30
N ALA A 63 11.57 -0.47 -0.08
CA ALA A 63 12.21 -1.18 1.03
C ALA A 63 11.80 -2.65 1.02
N VAL A 64 12.77 -3.55 0.99
CA VAL A 64 12.56 -5.00 0.90
C VAL A 64 12.53 -5.62 2.29
N TYR A 65 11.50 -6.43 2.54
CA TYR A 65 11.30 -7.20 3.75
C TYR A 65 11.12 -8.66 3.37
N LYS A 66 12.10 -9.51 3.71
CA LYS A 66 12.06 -10.95 3.45
C LYS A 66 11.66 -11.74 4.70
N PRO A 67 10.88 -12.82 4.58
CA PRO A 67 10.63 -13.74 5.67
C PRO A 67 11.93 -14.41 6.12
N ALA A 68 12.14 -14.57 7.44
CA ALA A 68 13.32 -15.23 7.98
C ALA A 68 13.25 -16.78 7.87
N GLY A 69 12.04 -17.33 7.68
CA GLY A 69 11.77 -18.76 7.60
C GLY A 69 11.27 -19.20 6.23
N LYS A 70 10.29 -20.12 6.20
CA LYS A 70 9.71 -20.64 4.96
C LYS A 70 9.06 -19.51 4.17
N ALA A 71 9.56 -19.28 2.95
CA ALA A 71 8.96 -18.38 1.99
C ALA A 71 7.85 -19.10 1.20
N THR A 72 6.74 -18.41 0.95
CA THR A 72 5.62 -18.94 0.15
C THR A 72 5.87 -18.83 -1.35
N GLY A 73 6.84 -17.99 -1.76
CA GLY A 73 7.04 -17.59 -3.15
C GLY A 73 6.14 -16.43 -3.58
N SER A 74 5.31 -15.90 -2.68
CA SER A 74 4.46 -14.72 -2.96
C SER A 74 5.12 -13.44 -2.50
N ALA A 75 4.75 -12.33 -3.12
CA ALA A 75 5.13 -10.99 -2.71
C ALA A 75 3.96 -10.01 -2.67
N VAL A 76 4.07 -8.99 -1.83
CA VAL A 76 3.10 -7.88 -1.77
C VAL A 76 3.85 -6.56 -1.74
N MET A 77 3.53 -5.66 -2.68
CA MET A 77 3.93 -4.26 -2.60
C MET A 77 2.95 -3.49 -1.71
N VAL A 78 3.43 -2.91 -0.62
CA VAL A 78 2.64 -2.15 0.36
C VAL A 78 2.75 -0.66 0.06
N CYS A 79 1.61 -0.01 -0.13
CA CYS A 79 1.44 1.43 -0.32
C CYS A 79 0.85 2.03 0.98
N PRO A 80 1.69 2.65 1.84
CA PRO A 80 1.21 3.31 3.04
C PRO A 80 0.21 4.43 2.72
N GLY A 81 -0.69 4.75 3.64
CA GLY A 81 -1.59 5.89 3.53
C GLY A 81 -0.93 7.22 3.94
N GLY A 82 -1.77 8.22 4.20
CA GLY A 82 -1.32 9.57 4.58
C GLY A 82 -1.81 10.69 3.69
N GLY A 83 -2.96 10.51 3.03
CA GLY A 83 -3.64 11.60 2.32
C GLY A 83 -2.88 12.17 1.12
N TYR A 84 -1.88 11.47 0.59
CA TYR A 84 -0.90 12.01 -0.36
C TYR A 84 -0.09 13.23 0.15
N SER A 85 -0.13 13.54 1.45
CA SER A 85 0.69 14.58 2.08
C SER A 85 1.82 14.03 2.94
N ILE A 86 1.66 12.81 3.45
CA ILE A 86 2.68 12.02 4.14
C ILE A 86 2.56 10.55 3.73
N LEU A 87 3.55 9.76 4.10
CA LEU A 87 3.49 8.30 4.14
C LEU A 87 3.49 7.85 5.59
N ALA A 88 2.48 7.09 6.02
CA ALA A 88 2.42 6.49 7.34
C ALA A 88 3.33 5.24 7.45
N SER A 89 4.62 5.44 7.19
CA SER A 89 5.61 4.39 6.93
C SER A 89 5.75 3.35 8.05
N GLY A 90 5.50 3.72 9.30
CA GLY A 90 5.52 2.77 10.41
C GLY A 90 4.36 1.76 10.35
N HIS A 91 3.18 2.18 10.81
CA HIS A 91 2.05 1.26 11.05
C HIS A 91 1.31 0.76 9.81
N GLU A 92 1.43 1.45 8.67
CA GLU A 92 0.85 1.03 7.38
C GLU A 92 1.93 0.57 6.38
N GLY A 93 3.20 0.54 6.80
CA GLY A 93 4.34 0.07 6.02
C GLY A 93 5.08 -1.04 6.74
N GLU A 94 6.00 -0.69 7.64
CA GLU A 94 6.87 -1.65 8.31
C GLU A 94 6.13 -2.70 9.14
N ASP A 95 5.09 -2.30 9.89
CA ASP A 95 4.29 -3.26 10.68
C ASP A 95 3.58 -4.26 9.78
N ILE A 96 3.08 -3.80 8.63
CA ILE A 96 2.42 -4.63 7.62
C ILE A 96 3.43 -5.58 6.98
N ALA A 97 4.63 -5.09 6.64
CA ALA A 97 5.69 -5.91 6.09
C ALA A 97 6.12 -7.02 7.07
N ARG A 98 6.21 -6.71 8.37
CA ARG A 98 6.48 -7.71 9.42
C ARG A 98 5.37 -8.75 9.53
N TRP A 99 4.10 -8.33 9.46
CA TRP A 99 2.96 -9.24 9.48
C TRP A 99 2.94 -10.17 8.26
N LEU A 100 3.17 -9.64 7.06
CA LEU A 100 3.29 -10.43 5.82
C LEU A 100 4.45 -11.44 5.90
N ASN A 101 5.63 -11.00 6.38
CA ASN A 101 6.77 -11.89 6.60
C ASN A 101 6.45 -13.02 7.58
N GLY A 102 5.64 -12.76 8.61
CA GLY A 102 5.17 -13.78 9.56
C GLY A 102 4.33 -14.88 8.91
N MET A 103 3.77 -14.62 7.72
CA MET A 103 3.05 -15.59 6.89
C MET A 103 3.92 -16.17 5.75
N GLY A 104 5.21 -15.84 5.70
CA GLY A 104 6.13 -16.30 4.65
C GLY A 104 6.06 -15.50 3.34
N VAL A 105 5.33 -14.38 3.30
CA VAL A 105 5.21 -13.51 2.12
C VAL A 105 6.31 -12.46 2.13
N THR A 106 7.00 -12.26 1.01
CA THR A 106 7.97 -11.15 0.88
C THR A 106 7.23 -9.83 0.72
N ALA A 107 7.55 -8.83 1.53
CA ALA A 107 6.94 -7.51 1.43
C ALA A 107 7.90 -6.47 0.82
N PHE A 108 7.34 -5.57 0.03
CA PHE A 108 8.03 -4.41 -0.53
C PHE A 108 7.28 -3.15 -0.12
N VAL A 109 7.81 -2.35 0.81
CA VAL A 109 7.16 -1.10 1.20
C VAL A 109 7.56 0.01 0.23
N LEU A 110 6.58 0.54 -0.49
CA LEU A 110 6.77 1.60 -1.47
C LEU A 110 6.79 2.95 -0.76
N LYS A 111 7.95 3.61 -0.80
CA LYS A 111 8.08 5.04 -0.51
C LYS A 111 7.79 5.79 -1.81
N TYR A 112 6.51 5.99 -2.13
CA TYR A 112 6.11 6.70 -3.35
C TYR A 112 6.19 8.21 -3.16
N ARG A 113 6.44 8.94 -4.25
CA ARG A 113 6.50 10.40 -4.23
C ARG A 113 5.16 11.02 -3.88
N LEU A 114 5.22 12.08 -3.07
CA LEU A 114 4.03 12.82 -2.65
C LEU A 114 3.81 14.01 -3.62
N PRO A 115 2.62 14.14 -4.24
CA PRO A 115 2.33 15.21 -5.19
C PRO A 115 2.68 16.61 -4.68
N ASN A 116 3.51 17.34 -5.44
CA ASN A 116 3.87 18.72 -5.13
C ASN A 116 4.25 19.50 -6.40
N GLU A 117 3.40 20.43 -6.82
CA GLU A 117 3.56 21.25 -8.03
C GLU A 117 4.85 22.09 -8.05
N LYS A 118 5.46 22.37 -6.90
CA LYS A 118 6.75 23.08 -6.84
C LYS A 118 7.92 22.24 -7.33
N SER A 119 7.78 20.91 -7.27
CA SER A 119 8.83 19.95 -7.58
C SER A 119 8.49 19.02 -8.74
N MET A 120 7.25 19.07 -9.26
CA MET A 120 6.73 18.11 -10.23
C MET A 120 5.87 18.78 -11.30
N THR A 121 6.10 18.46 -12.58
CA THR A 121 5.34 19.05 -13.70
C THR A 121 3.90 18.52 -13.82
N ASN A 122 3.69 17.22 -13.60
CA ASN A 122 2.37 16.57 -13.56
C ASN A 122 2.24 15.75 -12.27
N GLN A 123 1.99 16.44 -11.15
CA GLN A 123 2.01 15.84 -9.81
C GLN A 123 1.01 14.69 -9.63
N GLN A 124 -0.11 14.70 -10.34
CA GLN A 124 -1.18 13.71 -10.24
C GLN A 124 -0.77 12.33 -10.76
N GLU A 125 0.15 12.29 -11.73
CA GLU A 125 0.62 11.04 -12.36
C GLU A 125 1.72 10.37 -11.54
N VAL A 126 2.42 11.16 -10.73
CA VAL A 126 3.67 10.77 -10.08
C VAL A 126 3.52 9.54 -9.16
N PRO A 127 2.53 9.50 -8.24
CA PRO A 127 2.36 8.31 -7.40
C PRO A 127 2.12 7.02 -8.20
N LEU A 128 1.30 7.10 -9.25
CA LEU A 128 0.98 5.94 -10.09
C LEU A 128 2.19 5.45 -10.88
N MET A 129 2.98 6.36 -11.46
CA MET A 129 4.23 5.99 -12.13
C MET A 129 5.19 5.26 -11.19
N ASP A 130 5.29 5.70 -9.93
CA ASP A 130 6.13 5.04 -8.93
C ASP A 130 5.59 3.65 -8.58
N ALA A 131 4.28 3.49 -8.39
CA ALA A 131 3.67 2.19 -8.14
C ALA A 131 3.86 1.21 -9.32
N MET A 132 3.70 1.68 -10.57
CA MET A 132 3.95 0.88 -11.78
C MET A 132 5.39 0.44 -11.89
N GLN A 133 6.33 1.36 -11.64
CA GLN A 133 7.75 1.05 -11.66
C GLN A 133 8.12 0.09 -10.52
N GLY A 134 7.54 0.26 -9.33
CA GLY A 134 7.72 -0.64 -8.21
C GLY A 134 7.31 -2.07 -8.55
N MET A 135 6.09 -2.27 -9.06
CA MET A 135 5.62 -3.59 -9.50
C MET A 135 6.50 -4.18 -10.61
N THR A 136 6.90 -3.37 -11.58
CA THR A 136 7.79 -3.78 -12.67
C THR A 136 9.13 -4.28 -12.13
N LEU A 137 9.76 -3.54 -11.22
CA LEU A 137 11.04 -3.92 -10.60
C LEU A 137 10.92 -5.19 -9.75
N ILE A 138 9.85 -5.31 -8.95
CA ILE A 138 9.60 -6.53 -8.16
C ILE A 138 9.51 -7.74 -9.08
N ARG A 139 8.78 -7.62 -10.21
CA ARG A 139 8.64 -8.71 -11.17
C ARG A 139 9.96 -9.05 -11.88
N GLN A 140 10.73 -8.05 -12.30
CA GLN A 140 12.03 -8.24 -12.93
C GLN A 140 13.06 -8.87 -11.99
N LYS A 141 12.98 -8.55 -10.70
CA LYS A 141 13.87 -9.07 -9.65
C LYS A 141 13.29 -10.28 -8.91
N ALA A 142 12.17 -10.84 -9.34
CA ALA A 142 11.45 -11.88 -8.59
C ALA A 142 12.36 -13.08 -8.24
N GLY A 143 13.21 -13.49 -9.19
CA GLY A 143 14.19 -14.56 -8.97
C GLY A 143 15.24 -14.26 -7.87
N GLN A 144 15.67 -12.99 -7.72
CA GLN A 144 16.58 -12.56 -6.65
C GLN A 144 15.97 -12.76 -5.25
N TYR A 145 14.63 -12.70 -5.17
CA TYR A 145 13.89 -12.78 -3.92
C TYR A 145 13.18 -14.12 -3.71
N GLY A 146 13.35 -15.09 -4.60
CA GLY A 146 12.65 -16.37 -4.55
C GLY A 146 11.12 -16.22 -4.71
N VAL A 147 10.69 -15.17 -5.41
CA VAL A 147 9.29 -14.83 -5.66
C VAL A 147 8.88 -15.36 -7.04
N ASP A 148 7.67 -15.90 -7.13
CA ASP A 148 7.02 -16.22 -8.40
C ASP A 148 6.45 -14.93 -9.02
N PRO A 149 6.82 -14.56 -10.26
CA PRO A 149 6.33 -13.35 -10.91
C PRO A 149 4.80 -13.31 -11.10
N ASN A 150 4.09 -14.43 -10.95
CA ASN A 150 2.63 -14.53 -11.01
C ASN A 150 1.94 -14.50 -9.63
N ARG A 151 2.70 -14.30 -8.55
CA ARG A 151 2.20 -14.27 -7.16
C ARG A 151 2.55 -12.95 -6.48
N ILE A 152 2.43 -11.84 -7.21
CA ILE A 152 2.78 -10.51 -6.73
C ILE A 152 1.51 -9.65 -6.62
N GLY A 153 1.10 -9.33 -5.41
CA GLY A 153 -0.04 -8.45 -5.14
C GLY A 153 0.36 -7.03 -4.76
N VAL A 154 -0.66 -6.17 -4.67
CA VAL A 154 -0.54 -4.82 -4.09
C VAL A 154 -1.44 -4.71 -2.86
N MET A 155 -0.98 -4.02 -1.84
CA MET A 155 -1.75 -3.69 -0.65
C MET A 155 -1.70 -2.19 -0.41
N GLY A 156 -2.82 -1.55 -0.10
CA GLY A 156 -2.87 -0.12 0.15
C GLY A 156 -3.82 0.28 1.27
N PHE A 157 -3.44 1.34 1.98
CA PHE A 157 -4.19 1.88 3.12
C PHE A 157 -4.63 3.32 2.83
N SER A 158 -5.90 3.69 3.07
CA SER A 158 -6.36 5.08 2.89
C SER A 158 -6.00 5.64 1.49
N ALA A 159 -5.22 6.73 1.41
CA ALA A 159 -4.68 7.26 0.16
C ALA A 159 -3.73 6.29 -0.58
N GLY A 160 -2.98 5.47 0.13
CA GLY A 160 -2.23 4.34 -0.45
C GLY A 160 -3.16 3.25 -0.99
N GLY A 161 -4.37 3.12 -0.41
CA GLY A 161 -5.46 2.29 -0.94
C GLY A 161 -6.02 2.84 -2.24
N HIS A 162 -6.12 4.16 -2.37
CA HIS A 162 -6.39 4.80 -3.65
C HIS A 162 -5.29 4.49 -4.65
N LEU A 163 -4.01 4.64 -4.28
CA LEU A 163 -2.90 4.32 -5.19
C LEU A 163 -2.91 2.84 -5.62
N ALA A 164 -3.13 1.92 -4.68
CA ALA A 164 -3.20 0.49 -4.96
C ALA A 164 -4.37 0.13 -5.89
N SER A 165 -5.56 0.71 -5.67
CA SER A 165 -6.71 0.50 -6.54
C SER A 165 -6.56 1.19 -7.89
N THR A 166 -5.95 2.38 -7.97
CA THR A 166 -5.59 3.02 -9.23
C THR A 166 -4.60 2.15 -10.00
N LEU A 167 -3.56 1.60 -9.35
CA LEU A 167 -2.64 0.66 -10.02
C LEU A 167 -3.39 -0.58 -10.55
N ALA A 168 -4.30 -1.15 -9.76
CA ALA A 168 -5.07 -2.33 -10.14
C ALA A 168 -6.01 -2.10 -11.35
N THR A 169 -6.49 -0.87 -11.55
CA THR A 169 -7.38 -0.51 -12.67
C THR A 169 -6.68 0.20 -13.82
N HIS A 170 -5.51 0.82 -13.59
CA HIS A 170 -4.79 1.69 -14.53
C HIS A 170 -3.40 1.19 -14.90
N TYR A 171 -2.97 -0.01 -14.52
CA TYR A 171 -1.63 -0.55 -14.88
C TYR A 171 -1.27 -0.43 -16.37
N ASN A 172 -2.27 -0.37 -17.26
CA ASN A 172 -2.14 -0.23 -18.70
C ASN A 172 -2.56 1.16 -19.25
N LYS A 173 -2.71 2.17 -18.39
CA LYS A 173 -3.10 3.55 -18.74
C LYS A 173 -2.05 4.56 -18.29
N GLY A 174 -1.93 5.66 -19.05
CA GLY A 174 -1.07 6.78 -18.68
C GLY A 174 0.43 6.52 -18.84
N PRO A 175 1.28 7.43 -18.35
CA PRO A 175 2.73 7.28 -18.43
C PRO A 175 3.21 6.06 -17.66
N LYS A 176 4.18 5.33 -18.22
CA LYS A 176 4.74 4.09 -17.64
C LYS A 176 3.77 2.89 -17.56
N ALA A 177 2.62 2.97 -18.24
CA ALA A 177 1.74 1.82 -18.47
C ALA A 177 2.53 0.60 -18.95
N ASN A 178 2.33 -0.54 -18.28
CA ASN A 178 3.08 -1.77 -18.53
C ASN A 178 2.30 -2.97 -17.98
N GLU A 179 2.19 -4.06 -18.75
CA GLU A 179 1.64 -5.33 -18.23
C GLU A 179 2.45 -5.87 -17.03
N GLN A 180 3.75 -5.57 -16.96
CA GLN A 180 4.59 -5.89 -15.79
C GLN A 180 4.18 -5.11 -14.51
N ALA A 181 3.40 -4.03 -14.64
CA ALA A 181 2.89 -3.29 -13.50
C ALA A 181 1.60 -3.89 -12.92
N LYS A 182 0.91 -4.78 -13.65
CA LYS A 182 -0.37 -5.36 -13.22
C LYS A 182 -0.20 -6.21 -11.96
N PRO A 183 -0.86 -5.91 -10.83
CA PRO A 183 -0.85 -6.81 -9.68
C PRO A 183 -1.69 -8.07 -9.94
N ASN A 184 -1.29 -9.21 -9.38
CA ASN A 184 -2.04 -10.47 -9.48
C ASN A 184 -3.27 -10.49 -8.56
N PHE A 185 -3.23 -9.73 -7.46
CA PHE A 185 -4.32 -9.52 -6.51
C PHE A 185 -4.16 -8.16 -5.81
N ALA A 186 -5.25 -7.59 -5.29
CA ALA A 186 -5.24 -6.31 -4.59
C ALA A 186 -5.86 -6.43 -3.20
N ILE A 187 -5.24 -5.78 -2.20
CA ILE A 187 -5.74 -5.72 -0.82
C ILE A 187 -5.91 -4.26 -0.43
N LEU A 188 -7.14 -3.85 -0.15
CA LEU A 188 -7.52 -2.47 0.02
C LEU A 188 -8.12 -2.26 1.41
N ILE A 189 -7.41 -1.54 2.28
CA ILE A 189 -7.77 -1.36 3.68
C ILE A 189 -8.17 0.10 3.91
N TYR A 190 -9.42 0.31 4.35
CA TYR A 190 -10.11 1.61 4.43
C TYR A 190 -9.73 2.57 3.28
N PRO A 191 -9.80 2.09 2.02
CA PRO A 191 -9.25 2.82 0.89
C PRO A 191 -10.04 4.09 0.62
N VAL A 192 -9.34 5.16 0.26
CA VAL A 192 -9.94 6.18 -0.59
C VAL A 192 -10.13 5.54 -1.97
N ILE A 193 -11.30 5.68 -2.58
CA ILE A 193 -11.65 5.12 -3.89
C ILE A 193 -12.18 6.21 -4.81
N THR A 194 -13.20 6.94 -4.36
CA THR A 194 -13.87 7.95 -5.17
C THR A 194 -13.31 9.34 -4.91
N PHE A 195 -13.17 10.13 -5.98
CA PHE A 195 -12.97 11.58 -5.90
C PHE A 195 -14.26 12.37 -6.15
N GLY A 196 -15.41 11.68 -6.22
CA GLY A 196 -16.75 12.25 -6.27
C GLY A 196 -17.27 12.75 -4.93
N ALA A 197 -18.56 12.57 -4.68
CA ALA A 197 -19.26 13.15 -3.53
C ALA A 197 -18.77 12.61 -2.17
N ASN A 198 -18.43 11.32 -2.08
CA ASN A 198 -18.03 10.66 -0.83
C ASN A 198 -16.50 10.58 -0.65
N THR A 199 -15.78 11.56 -1.20
CA THR A 199 -14.32 11.55 -1.22
C THR A 199 -13.70 11.96 0.12
N HIS A 200 -12.45 11.53 0.33
CA HIS A 200 -11.56 12.19 1.27
C HIS A 200 -10.93 13.42 0.60
N SER A 201 -11.45 14.61 0.90
CA SER A 201 -11.10 15.85 0.18
C SER A 201 -9.61 16.18 0.25
N GLY A 202 -8.92 15.84 1.35
CA GLY A 202 -7.48 16.03 1.46
C GLY A 202 -6.70 15.24 0.40
N SER A 203 -7.02 13.95 0.24
CA SER A 203 -6.38 13.09 -0.77
C SER A 203 -6.65 13.60 -2.18
N LYS A 204 -7.90 13.96 -2.47
CA LYS A 204 -8.30 14.51 -3.77
C LYS A 204 -7.53 15.79 -4.09
N ASN A 205 -7.49 16.73 -3.16
CA ASN A 205 -6.83 18.01 -3.35
C ASN A 205 -5.32 17.87 -3.51
N ASN A 206 -4.69 17.00 -2.72
CA ASN A 206 -3.26 16.76 -2.83
C ASN A 206 -2.91 16.09 -4.16
N LEU A 207 -3.65 15.06 -4.59
CA LEU A 207 -3.35 14.39 -5.87
C LEU A 207 -3.66 15.27 -7.08
N LEU A 208 -4.87 15.82 -7.17
CA LEU A 208 -5.32 16.54 -8.36
C LEU A 208 -4.82 17.99 -8.41
N GLY A 209 -4.56 18.63 -7.27
CA GLY A 209 -4.25 20.05 -7.19
C GLY A 209 -5.25 20.89 -7.98
N LYS A 210 -4.74 21.65 -8.95
CA LYS A 210 -5.53 22.50 -9.86
C LYS A 210 -6.55 21.73 -10.71
N LEU A 211 -6.37 20.42 -10.89
CA LEU A 211 -7.27 19.56 -11.66
C LEU A 211 -8.49 19.08 -10.84
N ASN A 212 -8.62 19.45 -9.56
CA ASN A 212 -9.71 18.98 -8.71
C ASN A 212 -11.12 19.42 -9.17
N THR A 213 -11.18 20.47 -10.01
CA THR A 213 -12.40 20.99 -10.64
C THR A 213 -12.71 20.33 -11.99
N SER A 214 -11.78 19.56 -12.58
CA SER A 214 -12.01 18.86 -13.85
C SER A 214 -12.87 17.62 -13.61
N PRO A 215 -14.10 17.55 -14.16
CA PRO A 215 -14.96 16.37 -14.00
C PRO A 215 -14.35 15.12 -14.63
N GLU A 216 -13.58 15.29 -15.70
CA GLU A 216 -12.83 14.21 -16.35
C GLU A 216 -11.76 13.65 -15.42
N MET A 217 -10.93 14.51 -14.80
CA MET A 217 -9.87 14.04 -13.90
C MET A 217 -10.43 13.46 -12.59
N VAL A 218 -11.53 14.02 -12.09
CA VAL A 218 -12.28 13.42 -10.98
C VAL A 218 -12.76 12.02 -11.35
N SER A 219 -13.37 11.85 -12.52
CA SER A 219 -13.87 10.54 -12.96
C SER A 219 -12.74 9.56 -13.24
N TYR A 220 -11.63 10.03 -13.81
CA TYR A 220 -10.44 9.23 -14.11
C TYR A 220 -9.84 8.64 -12.83
N TYR A 221 -9.74 9.43 -11.76
CA TYR A 221 -9.18 8.97 -10.49
C TYR A 221 -10.23 8.41 -9.51
N SER A 222 -11.53 8.45 -9.83
CA SER A 222 -12.55 7.68 -9.11
C SER A 222 -12.48 6.21 -9.51
N ASN A 223 -11.76 5.40 -8.73
CA ASN A 223 -11.36 4.04 -9.12
C ASN A 223 -12.56 3.06 -9.26
N GLU A 224 -13.70 3.32 -8.63
CA GLU A 224 -14.94 2.56 -8.81
C GLU A 224 -15.47 2.63 -10.26
N LEU A 225 -15.16 3.72 -10.97
CA LEU A 225 -15.55 3.92 -12.37
C LEU A 225 -14.58 3.23 -13.35
N GLN A 226 -13.46 2.73 -12.84
CA GLN A 226 -12.34 2.22 -13.65
C GLN A 226 -12.22 0.70 -13.59
N VAL A 227 -13.08 0.03 -12.83
CA VAL A 227 -13.10 -1.44 -12.72
C VAL A 227 -13.54 -2.07 -14.04
N THR A 228 -12.81 -3.10 -14.46
CA THR A 228 -13.10 -3.91 -15.66
C THR A 228 -12.95 -5.39 -15.31
N ASP A 229 -13.28 -6.29 -16.24
CA ASP A 229 -13.01 -7.73 -16.12
C ASP A 229 -11.51 -8.07 -16.02
N LYS A 230 -10.62 -7.10 -16.25
CA LYS A 230 -9.17 -7.24 -16.10
C LYS A 230 -8.65 -6.81 -14.74
N THR A 231 -9.46 -6.17 -13.91
CA THR A 231 -9.10 -5.84 -12.52
C THR A 231 -8.85 -7.14 -11.75
N PRO A 232 -7.76 -7.24 -10.95
CA PRO A 232 -7.42 -8.47 -10.25
C PRO A 232 -8.36 -8.76 -9.08
N ALA A 233 -8.33 -10.01 -8.60
CA ALA A 233 -9.07 -10.41 -7.42
C ALA A 233 -8.75 -9.47 -6.24
N THR A 234 -9.79 -9.01 -5.53
CA THR A 234 -9.66 -7.93 -4.56
C THR A 234 -10.19 -8.31 -3.18
N PHE A 235 -9.47 -7.94 -2.13
CA PHE A 235 -9.89 -8.03 -0.73
C PHE A 235 -10.06 -6.64 -0.15
N LEU A 236 -11.20 -6.36 0.50
CA LEU A 236 -11.54 -5.07 1.07
C LEU A 236 -11.80 -5.18 2.57
N VAL A 237 -11.30 -4.22 3.34
CA VAL A 237 -11.65 -4.05 4.76
C VAL A 237 -12.02 -2.60 5.01
N HIS A 238 -13.09 -2.35 5.76
CA HIS A 238 -13.44 -1.00 6.18
C HIS A 238 -14.23 -1.01 7.50
N SER A 239 -14.12 0.05 8.29
CA SER A 239 -15.03 0.30 9.41
C SER A 239 -16.18 1.23 9.00
N GLU A 240 -17.41 0.90 9.38
CA GLU A 240 -18.61 1.69 9.07
C GLU A 240 -18.62 3.06 9.76
N ASP A 241 -17.97 3.18 10.91
CA ASP A 241 -17.86 4.44 11.66
C ASP A 241 -16.67 5.31 11.25
N ASP A 242 -16.00 4.99 10.13
CA ASP A 242 -14.96 5.83 9.55
C ASP A 242 -15.51 7.22 9.20
N LYS A 243 -14.93 8.26 9.83
CA LYS A 243 -15.31 9.67 9.63
C LYS A 243 -14.37 10.42 8.70
N ALA A 244 -13.23 9.83 8.33
CA ALA A 244 -12.28 10.43 7.40
C ALA A 244 -12.57 9.98 5.97
N VAL A 245 -12.73 8.68 5.77
CA VAL A 245 -13.07 8.08 4.47
C VAL A 245 -14.41 7.36 4.63
N PRO A 246 -15.50 7.87 4.04
CA PRO A 246 -16.78 7.20 4.13
C PRO A 246 -16.70 5.76 3.61
N VAL A 247 -17.28 4.82 4.36
CA VAL A 247 -17.32 3.37 4.03
C VAL A 247 -17.83 3.10 2.61
N GLN A 248 -18.63 4.01 2.06
CA GLN A 248 -19.13 3.98 0.70
C GLN A 248 -18.02 3.81 -0.35
N ASN A 249 -16.80 4.29 -0.09
CA ASN A 249 -15.65 4.07 -0.96
C ASN A 249 -15.42 2.56 -1.22
N SER A 250 -15.41 1.74 -0.17
CA SER A 250 -15.26 0.29 -0.32
C SER A 250 -16.49 -0.37 -0.91
N ILE A 251 -17.69 0.07 -0.52
CA ILE A 251 -18.96 -0.51 -1.02
C ILE A 251 -19.08 -0.28 -2.53
N ASP A 252 -18.81 0.92 -3.01
CA ASP A 252 -18.92 1.26 -4.44
C ASP A 252 -17.89 0.48 -5.28
N PHE A 253 -16.66 0.34 -4.79
CA PHE A 253 -15.65 -0.49 -5.47
C PHE A 253 -16.03 -1.97 -5.48
N TYR A 254 -16.57 -2.50 -4.38
CA TYR A 254 -17.07 -3.87 -4.28
C TYR A 254 -18.17 -4.13 -5.30
N LEU A 255 -19.17 -3.24 -5.36
CA LEU A 255 -20.26 -3.33 -6.34
C LEU A 255 -19.75 -3.23 -7.79
N ALA A 256 -18.76 -2.37 -8.05
CA ALA A 256 -18.11 -2.27 -9.35
C ALA A 256 -17.36 -3.57 -9.74
N CYS A 257 -16.71 -4.24 -8.77
CA CYS A 257 -16.10 -5.55 -8.97
C CYS A 257 -17.14 -6.60 -9.34
N LEU A 258 -18.23 -6.71 -8.58
CA LEU A 258 -19.32 -7.64 -8.88
C LEU A 258 -19.91 -7.40 -10.26
N LYS A 259 -20.19 -6.14 -10.62
CA LYS A 259 -20.73 -5.74 -11.92
C LYS A 259 -19.85 -6.19 -13.09
N ASN A 260 -18.53 -6.22 -12.89
CA ASN A 260 -17.54 -6.60 -13.91
C ASN A 260 -17.05 -8.05 -13.78
N ASN A 261 -17.69 -8.89 -12.96
CA ASN A 261 -17.31 -10.29 -12.71
C ASN A 261 -15.88 -10.46 -12.15
N VAL A 262 -15.40 -9.48 -11.38
CA VAL A 262 -14.12 -9.55 -10.68
C VAL A 262 -14.33 -10.26 -9.35
N PRO A 263 -13.58 -11.34 -9.03
CA PRO A 263 -13.64 -11.98 -7.72
C PRO A 263 -13.30 -10.97 -6.61
N VAL A 264 -14.18 -10.82 -5.63
CA VAL A 264 -14.01 -9.83 -4.58
C VAL A 264 -14.53 -10.36 -3.24
N GLU A 265 -13.80 -10.07 -2.17
CA GLU A 265 -14.19 -10.33 -0.79
C GLU A 265 -14.15 -9.03 0.02
N MET A 266 -15.14 -8.79 0.87
CA MET A 266 -15.21 -7.56 1.68
C MET A 266 -15.61 -7.87 3.11
N HIS A 267 -14.92 -7.24 4.05
CA HIS A 267 -15.21 -7.27 5.48
C HIS A 267 -15.54 -5.86 5.98
N LEU A 268 -16.77 -5.67 6.45
CA LEU A 268 -17.22 -4.42 7.08
C LEU A 268 -17.39 -4.63 8.57
N TYR A 269 -16.86 -3.69 9.35
CA TYR A 269 -16.89 -3.73 10.80
C TYR A 269 -17.59 -2.49 11.36
N PRO A 270 -18.56 -2.61 12.29
CA PRO A 270 -19.29 -1.44 12.79
C PRO A 270 -18.43 -0.38 13.49
N LYS A 271 -17.27 -0.80 14.05
CA LYS A 271 -16.38 0.05 14.85
C LYS A 271 -14.91 -0.16 14.48
N GLY A 272 -14.18 0.94 14.33
CA GLY A 272 -12.74 0.97 14.08
C GLY A 272 -12.17 2.37 13.89
N GLY A 273 -12.97 3.27 13.33
CA GLY A 273 -12.50 4.55 12.82
C GLY A 273 -11.45 4.39 11.70
N HIS A 274 -10.83 5.50 11.30
CA HIS A 274 -9.82 5.50 10.24
C HIS A 274 -8.42 5.10 10.75
N GLY A 275 -7.58 4.55 9.87
CA GLY A 275 -6.13 4.42 10.11
C GLY A 275 -5.75 3.42 11.21
N PHE A 276 -6.55 2.36 11.38
CA PHE A 276 -6.29 1.37 12.43
C PHE A 276 -5.08 0.47 12.14
N GLY A 277 -4.72 0.25 10.87
CA GLY A 277 -3.63 -0.66 10.47
C GLY A 277 -3.80 -2.06 11.09
N LEU A 278 -2.81 -2.54 11.84
CA LEU A 278 -2.92 -3.76 12.65
C LEU A 278 -3.32 -3.51 14.11
N ARG A 279 -3.55 -2.25 14.51
CA ARG A 279 -3.79 -1.83 15.90
C ARG A 279 -5.26 -1.97 16.29
N THR A 280 -5.75 -3.19 16.15
CA THR A 280 -7.18 -3.51 16.16
C THR A 280 -7.68 -4.13 17.46
N ALA A 281 -6.77 -4.47 18.38
CA ALA A 281 -7.06 -5.21 19.61
C ALA A 281 -8.21 -4.63 20.46
N LYS A 282 -8.39 -3.29 20.44
CA LYS A 282 -9.43 -2.60 21.21
C LYS A 282 -10.81 -2.53 20.51
N TYR A 283 -10.92 -2.99 19.26
CA TYR A 283 -12.11 -2.79 18.41
C TYR A 283 -12.95 -4.07 18.20
N GLY A 284 -12.84 -5.05 19.11
CA GLY A 284 -13.65 -6.26 19.05
C GLY A 284 -13.39 -7.05 17.76
N SER A 285 -14.45 -7.33 16.99
CA SER A 285 -14.38 -8.16 15.77
C SER A 285 -13.45 -7.63 14.69
N LEU A 286 -13.15 -6.33 14.65
CA LEU A 286 -12.18 -5.78 13.71
C LEU A 286 -10.80 -6.43 13.84
N ASN A 287 -10.45 -6.98 15.01
CA ASN A 287 -9.18 -7.66 15.19
C ASN A 287 -9.00 -8.95 14.35
N THR A 288 -10.06 -9.44 13.71
CA THR A 288 -10.03 -10.65 12.87
C THR A 288 -9.73 -10.38 11.39
N TRP A 289 -9.72 -9.13 10.94
CA TRP A 289 -9.47 -8.82 9.51
C TRP A 289 -8.13 -9.39 9.00
N PRO A 290 -7.02 -9.43 9.78
CA PRO A 290 -5.76 -10.02 9.31
C PRO A 290 -5.90 -11.53 9.06
N ASP A 291 -6.63 -12.24 9.92
CA ASP A 291 -6.89 -13.68 9.75
C ASP A 291 -7.79 -13.95 8.54
N ALA A 292 -8.80 -13.10 8.32
CA ALA A 292 -9.63 -13.16 7.12
C ALA A 292 -8.80 -12.94 5.84
N CYS A 293 -7.92 -11.94 5.83
CA CYS A 293 -7.01 -11.68 4.71
C CYS A 293 -6.07 -12.87 4.46
N LYS A 294 -5.53 -13.48 5.52
CA LYS A 294 -4.71 -14.69 5.44
C LYS A 294 -5.49 -15.85 4.82
N ALA A 295 -6.73 -16.09 5.26
CA ALA A 295 -7.57 -17.15 4.71
C ALA A 295 -7.89 -16.91 3.23
N TRP A 296 -8.15 -15.66 2.83
CA TRP A 296 -8.35 -15.28 1.44
C TRP A 296 -7.09 -15.46 0.59
N LEU A 297 -5.90 -15.07 1.09
CA LEU A 297 -4.64 -15.34 0.39
C LEU A 297 -4.41 -16.84 0.21
N ALA A 298 -4.72 -17.67 1.21
CA ALA A 298 -4.62 -19.11 1.10
C ALA A 298 -5.61 -19.69 0.06
N SER A 299 -6.83 -19.17 -0.02
CA SER A 299 -7.82 -19.62 -1.01
C SER A 299 -7.43 -19.26 -2.46
N LEU A 300 -6.65 -18.20 -2.64
CA LEU A 300 -6.00 -17.85 -3.92
C LEU A 300 -4.73 -18.67 -4.21
N GLY A 301 -4.28 -19.51 -3.28
CA GLY A 301 -3.02 -20.25 -3.39
C GLY A 301 -1.79 -19.36 -3.25
N MET A 302 -1.88 -18.26 -2.49
CA MET A 302 -0.76 -17.32 -2.24
C MET A 302 0.02 -17.64 -0.95
N LEU A 303 -0.43 -18.60 -0.14
CA LEU A 303 0.24 -19.07 1.08
C LEU A 303 0.54 -20.58 1.05
#